data_AF-A0A3D1Z034-F1
#
_entry.id   AF-A0A3D1Z034-F1
#
_cell.length_a   1.000
_cell.length_b   1.000
_cell.length_c   1.000
_cell.angle_alpha   90.00
_cell.angle_beta   90.00
_cell.angle_gamma   90.00
#
_symmetry.space_group_name_H-M   'P 1'
#
loop_
_entity.id
_entity.type
_entity.pdbx_description
1 polymer ?
#
loop_
_entity_poly.entity_id
_entity_poly.type
_entity_poly.pdbx_seq_one_letter_code
_entity_poly.pdbx_strand_id
1 'polypeptide(L)' 'MKHLTEYLMVNTPKRYDFVHLTPKVQALVDKSGVKEGLCLVNSMHITASVFINDHEGGLLSDWQVWLEKLAP' A
#
# COMPACT_ATOMS: atom_id res chain seq x y z
N MET A 1 14.46 21.75 5.87
CA MET A 1 14.12 20.33 5.67
C MET A 1 12.74 20.27 5.03
N LYS A 2 12.60 19.68 3.84
CA LYS A 2 11.28 19.52 3.20
C LYS A 2 10.58 18.31 3.82
N HIS A 3 9.27 18.41 4.01
CA HIS A 3 8.43 17.31 4.44
C HIS A 3 7.07 17.41 3.74
N LEU A 4 6.42 16.26 3.52
CA LEU A 4 5.07 16.16 3.00
C LEU A 4 4.37 15.04 3.75
N THR A 5 3.16 15.31 4.21
CA THR A 5 2.28 14.32 4.85
C THR A 5 0.94 14.35 4.15
N GLU A 6 0.46 13.19 3.72
CA GLU A 6 -0.80 13.04 2.99
C GLU A 6 -1.52 11.77 3.46
N TYR A 7 -2.84 11.80 3.44
CA TYR A 7 -3.69 10.68 3.85
C TYR A 7 -4.40 10.10 2.64
N LEU A 8 -4.12 8.83 2.34
CA LEU A 8 -4.78 8.11 1.25
C LEU A 8 -5.97 7.33 1.79
N MET A 9 -7.18 7.76 1.46
CA MET A 9 -8.41 7.05 1.79
C MET A 9 -8.63 5.90 0.81
N VAL A 10 -8.88 4.71 1.33
CA VAL A 10 -9.12 3.47 0.57
C VAL A 10 -10.40 2.83 1.09
N ASN A 11 -11.28 2.42 0.19
CA ASN A 11 -12.49 1.67 0.50
C ASN A 11 -12.55 0.45 -0.41
N THR A 12 -12.59 -0.73 0.19
CA THR A 12 -12.56 -2.02 -0.51
C THR A 12 -13.91 -2.72 -0.36
N PRO A 13 -14.49 -3.28 -1.44
CA PRO A 13 -15.77 -3.98 -1.36
C PRO A 13 -15.67 -5.39 -0.74
N LYS A 14 -14.46 -5.92 -0.54
CA LYS A 14 -14.19 -7.27 -0.03
C LYS A 14 -13.41 -7.23 1.29
N ARG A 15 -13.55 -8.30 2.09
CA ARG A 15 -12.78 -8.51 3.34
C ARG A 15 -11.27 -8.59 3.07
N TYR A 16 -10.86 -9.31 2.02
CA TYR A 16 -9.49 -9.34 1.51
C TYR A 16 -9.47 -8.70 0.13
N ASP A 17 -8.66 -7.65 -0.01
CA ASP A 17 -8.52 -6.91 -1.25
C ASP A 17 -7.13 -6.27 -1.31
N PHE A 18 -6.63 -6.06 -2.52
CA PHE A 18 -5.29 -5.54 -2.77
C PHE A 18 -5.38 -4.28 -3.62
N VAL A 19 -4.83 -3.17 -3.10
CA VAL A 19 -4.92 -1.87 -3.76
C VAL A 19 -3.54 -1.42 -4.20
N HIS A 20 -3.38 -1.19 -5.50
CA HIS A 20 -2.12 -0.72 -6.07
C HIS A 20 -1.89 0.77 -5.76
N LEU A 21 -1.03 1.04 -4.75
CA LEU A 21 -0.76 2.41 -4.28
C LEU A 21 0.43 3.09 -4.98
N THR A 22 1.28 2.36 -5.71
CA THR A 22 2.52 2.88 -6.30
C THR A 22 2.33 4.18 -7.10
N PRO A 23 1.32 4.31 -7.99
CA PRO A 23 1.15 5.55 -8.77
C PRO A 23 0.79 6.75 -7.88
N LYS A 24 0.01 6.52 -6.81
CA LYS A 24 -0.35 7.56 -5.85
C LYS A 24 0.86 7.98 -5.03
N VAL A 25 1.63 7.03 -4.51
CA VAL A 25 2.84 7.30 -3.73
C VAL A 25 3.88 8.03 -4.59
N GLN A 26 4.10 7.62 -5.84
CA GLN A 26 5.01 8.29 -6.76
C GLN A 26 4.64 9.76 -6.97
N ALA A 27 3.35 10.04 -7.23
CA ALA A 27 2.88 11.42 -7.39
C ALA A 27 3.12 12.28 -6.14
N LEU A 28 3.03 11.70 -4.93
CA LEU A 28 3.33 12.38 -3.68
C LEU A 28 4.84 12.62 -3.49
N VAL A 29 5.68 11.65 -3.85
CA VAL A 29 7.14 11.81 -3.85
C VAL A 29 7.53 12.96 -4.79
N ASP A 30 6.99 12.98 -6.01
CA ASP A 30 7.24 14.04 -6.99
C ASP A 30 6.77 15.42 -6.47
N LYS A 31 5.54 15.47 -5.91
CA LYS A 31 4.96 16.67 -5.28
C LYS A 31 5.80 17.20 -4.11
N SER A 32 6.43 16.32 -3.33
CA SER A 32 7.22 16.70 -2.15
C SER A 32 8.44 17.56 -2.51
N GLY A 33 8.98 17.40 -3.72
CA GLY A 33 10.21 18.03 -4.16
C GLY A 33 11.45 17.66 -3.31
N VAL A 34 11.38 16.59 -2.52
CA VAL A 34 12.53 15.98 -1.83
C VAL A 34 13.38 15.26 -2.88
N LYS A 35 14.70 15.49 -2.87
CA LYS A 35 15.63 14.86 -3.83
C LYS A 35 16.29 13.61 -3.26
N GLU A 36 16.61 13.63 -1.98
CA GLU A 36 17.19 12.51 -1.23
C GLU A 36 16.55 12.50 0.16
N GLY A 37 16.05 11.34 0.61
CA GLY A 37 15.33 11.23 1.87
C GLY A 37 14.62 9.89 2.05
N LEU A 38 13.66 9.86 2.97
CA LEU A 38 12.86 8.69 3.30
C LEU A 38 11.39 8.94 2.95
N CYS A 39 10.70 7.90 2.47
CA CYS A 39 9.25 7.88 2.27
C CYS A 39 8.66 6.78 3.15
N LEU A 40 7.87 7.16 4.16
CA LEU A 40 7.14 6.23 5.02
C LEU A 40 5.71 6.08 4.48
N VAL A 41 5.29 4.84 4.26
CA VAL A 41 3.91 4.50 3.89
C VAL A 41 3.44 3.42 4.84
N ASN A 42 2.46 3.74 5.68
CA ASN A 42 1.91 2.81 6.67
C ASN A 42 0.38 2.82 6.66
N SER A 43 -0.21 1.71 7.07
CA SER A 43 -1.63 1.67 7.43
C SER A 43 -1.82 2.36 8.78
N MET A 44 -2.90 3.15 8.90
CA MET A 44 -3.35 3.69 10.20
C MET A 44 -4.34 2.74 10.90
N HIS A 45 -4.70 1.62 10.27
CA HIS A 45 -5.59 0.60 10.79
C HIS A 45 -4.81 -0.68 11.12
N ILE A 46 -5.13 -1.30 12.26
CA ILE A 46 -4.48 -2.52 12.76
C ILE A 46 -4.86 -3.80 11.99
N THR A 47 -5.90 -3.73 11.15
CA THR A 47 -6.42 -4.85 10.34
C THR A 47 -6.09 -4.69 8.85
N ALA A 48 -5.19 -3.79 8.50
CA ALA A 48 -4.71 -3.58 7.14
C ALA A 48 -3.18 -3.42 7.13
N SER A 49 -2.55 -3.66 5.98
CA SER A 49 -1.10 -3.59 5.84
C SER A 49 -0.70 -2.87 4.56
N VAL A 50 0.47 -2.23 4.60
CA VAL A 50 1.17 -1.74 3.43
C VAL A 50 2.38 -2.64 3.25
N PHE A 51 2.50 -3.25 2.08
CA PHE A 51 3.61 -4.14 1.74
C PHE A 51 4.02 -3.94 0.29
N ILE A 52 5.22 -4.43 -0.06
CA ILE A 52 5.78 -4.31 -1.41
C ILE A 52 5.92 -5.72 -1.97
N ASN A 53 5.29 -5.97 -3.11
CA ASN A 53 5.42 -7.18 -3.91
C ASN A 53 5.03 -6.89 -5.37
N ASP A 54 5.17 -7.87 -6.25
CA ASP A 54 4.79 -7.75 -7.65
C ASP A 54 3.26 -7.57 -7.81
N HIS A 55 2.87 -6.75 -8.78
CA HIS A 55 1.47 -6.43 -9.06
C HIS A 55 0.94 -7.32 -10.19
N GLU A 56 0.99 -8.63 -9.94
CA GLU A 56 0.58 -9.68 -10.87
C GLU A 56 -0.67 -10.38 -10.32
N GLY A 57 -1.68 -10.59 -11.17
CA GLY A 57 -3.00 -11.04 -10.73
C GLY A 57 -3.03 -12.47 -10.17
N GLY A 58 -2.20 -13.37 -10.70
CA GLY A 58 -2.00 -14.72 -10.17
C GLY A 58 -1.42 -14.68 -8.75
N LEU A 59 -0.34 -13.93 -8.54
CA LEU A 59 0.27 -13.75 -7.23
C LEU A 59 -0.69 -13.14 -6.22
N LEU A 60 -1.47 -12.13 -6.60
CA LEU A 60 -2.50 -11.57 -5.70
C LEU A 60 -3.53 -12.62 -5.26
N SER A 61 -3.90 -13.52 -6.19
CA SER A 61 -4.81 -14.63 -5.89
C SER A 61 -4.16 -15.64 -4.93
N ASP A 62 -2.89 -15.97 -5.16
CA ASP A 62 -2.11 -16.86 -4.28
C ASP A 62 -1.97 -16.28 -2.87
N TRP A 63 -1.76 -14.97 -2.75
CA TRP A 63 -1.74 -14.25 -1.48
C TRP A 63 -3.05 -14.38 -0.71
N GLN A 64 -4.19 -14.24 -1.39
CA GLN A 64 -5.50 -14.38 -0.76
C GLN A 64 -5.68 -15.80 -0.19
N VAL A 65 -5.35 -16.83 -0.97
CA VAL A 65 -5.44 -18.24 -0.53
C VAL A 65 -4.50 -18.52 0.63
N TRP A 66 -3.27 -18.01 0.57
CA TRP A 66 -2.27 -18.24 1.60
C TRP A 66 -2.64 -17.58 2.94
N LEU A 67 -3.13 -16.34 2.91
CA LEU A 67 -3.56 -15.62 4.11
C LEU A 67 -4.74 -16.31 4.80
N GLU A 68 -5.77 -16.71 4.04
CA GLU A 68 -6.93 -17.44 4.57
C GLU A 68 -6.52 -18.78 5.20
N LYS A 69 -5.54 -19.47 4.60
CA LYS A 69 -5.01 -20.73 5.14
C LYS A 69 -4.21 -20.53 6.44
N LEU A 70 -3.44 -19.45 6.52
CA LEU A 70 -2.54 -19.20 7.64
C LEU A 70 -3.28 -18.63 8.87
N ALA A 71 -4.27 -17.77 8.66
CA ALA A 71 -5.01 -17.07 9.71
C ALA A 71 -6.49 -16.81 9.30
N PRO A 72 -7.37 -17.82 9.40
CA PRO A 72 -8.80 -17.69 9.07
C PRO A 72 -9.60 -16.78 10.03
#